data_AF-A0AAE1MIV9-F1
#
_entry.id   AF-A0AAE1MIV9-F1
#
_cell.length_a   1.000
_cell.length_b   1.000
_cell.length_c   1.000
_cell.angle_alpha   90.00
_cell.angle_beta   90.00
_cell.angle_gamma   90.00
#
_symmetry.space_group_name_H-M   'P 1'
#
loop_
_entity.id
_entity.type
_entity.pdbx_description
1 polymer ?
#
loop_
_entity_poly.entity_id
_entity_poly.type
_entity_poly.pdbx_seq_one_letter_code
_entity_poly.pdbx_strand_id
1 'polypeptide(L)'
;MRWIKLGKIVENRKQIGLFDELGIRNANVVRNHQGGNYLMAYECVAGDGRTSIGLAESPDGLKNWTKIQEEPILMPLEDDGWDSRGVGSPCLVQMNNKSDELRLYFVGIGNDRKTGIDMAVSEGNNLRKFRRWERFQA
;
A
#
# COMPACT_ATOMS: atom_id res chain seq x y z
N MET A 1 -21.65 -7.65 -20.51
CA MET A 1 -21.14 -7.61 -19.12
C MET A 1 -21.81 -6.45 -18.39
N ARG A 2 -22.48 -6.68 -17.25
CA ARG A 2 -23.17 -5.64 -16.46
C ARG A 2 -22.36 -5.36 -15.20
N TRP A 3 -22.07 -4.09 -14.93
CA TRP A 3 -21.42 -3.65 -13.71
C TRP A 3 -22.44 -3.12 -12.71
N ILE A 4 -22.22 -3.38 -11.43
CA ILE A 4 -23.03 -2.84 -10.32
C ILE A 4 -22.10 -2.03 -9.41
N LYS A 5 -22.48 -0.80 -9.11
CA LYS A 5 -21.75 0.08 -8.19
C LYS A 5 -22.27 -0.16 -6.77
N LEU A 6 -21.41 -0.66 -5.88
CA LEU A 6 -21.76 -0.98 -4.49
C LEU A 6 -21.54 0.19 -3.51
N GLY A 7 -21.00 1.32 -3.98
CA GLY A 7 -20.66 2.47 -3.13
C GLY A 7 -19.21 2.45 -2.66
N LYS A 8 -18.90 3.25 -1.64
CA LYS A 8 -17.57 3.29 -1.02
C LYS A 8 -17.42 2.11 -0.06
N ILE A 9 -16.32 1.39 -0.17
CA ILE A 9 -16.03 0.18 0.62
C ILE A 9 -14.88 0.39 1.62
N VAL A 10 -14.04 1.39 1.37
CA VAL A 10 -12.99 1.90 2.26
C VAL A 10 -13.04 3.42 2.17
N GLU A 11 -12.90 4.10 3.30
CA GLU A 11 -12.85 5.56 3.37
C GLU A 11 -11.62 6.03 4.16
N ASN A 12 -11.27 7.29 3.95
CA ASN A 12 -10.35 7.98 4.85
C ASN A 12 -10.96 8.13 6.25
N ARG A 13 -10.13 8.40 7.25
CA ARG A 13 -10.61 8.52 8.64
C ARG A 13 -11.35 9.83 8.93
N LYS A 14 -11.46 10.74 7.95
CA LYS A 14 -12.14 12.05 8.10
C LYS A 14 -11.57 12.87 9.27
N GLN A 15 -10.27 12.73 9.53
CA GLN A 15 -9.55 13.44 10.58
C GLN A 15 -8.40 14.25 9.94
N ILE A 16 -8.25 15.49 10.37
CA ILE A 16 -7.20 16.42 9.92
C ILE A 16 -5.85 15.98 10.48
N GLY A 17 -4.79 16.13 9.68
CA GLY A 17 -3.41 15.81 10.05
C GLY A 17 -3.03 14.35 9.87
N LEU A 18 -3.94 13.51 9.36
CA LEU A 18 -3.63 12.12 9.03
C LEU A 18 -3.11 11.98 7.60
N PHE A 19 -2.35 10.91 7.38
CA PHE A 19 -1.77 10.56 6.08
C PHE A 19 -2.82 10.23 5.00
N ASP A 20 -4.10 10.09 5.37
CA ASP A 20 -5.23 9.91 4.46
C ASP A 20 -6.23 11.07 4.48
N GLU A 21 -5.87 12.24 5.04
CA GLU A 21 -6.75 13.40 5.20
C GLU A 21 -7.49 13.77 3.91
N LEU A 22 -6.77 13.90 2.80
CA LEU A 22 -7.35 14.27 1.49
C LEU A 22 -7.95 13.08 0.75
N GLY A 23 -7.82 11.87 1.28
CA GLY A 23 -8.45 10.66 0.77
C GLY A 23 -7.48 9.51 0.52
N ILE A 24 -8.03 8.48 -0.12
CA ILE A 24 -7.33 7.28 -0.55
C ILE A 24 -7.59 7.01 -2.02
N ARG A 25 -6.63 6.41 -2.73
CA ARG A 25 -6.73 6.11 -4.17
C ARG A 25 -5.84 4.92 -4.56
N ASN A 26 -5.82 4.57 -5.85
CA ASN A 26 -4.93 3.57 -6.43
C ASN A 26 -4.91 2.23 -5.67
N ALA A 27 -6.09 1.63 -5.49
CA ALA A 27 -6.20 0.35 -4.80
C ALA A 27 -5.68 -0.81 -5.67
N ASN A 28 -4.98 -1.76 -5.04
CA ASN A 28 -4.59 -3.02 -5.63
C ASN A 28 -4.97 -4.17 -4.69
N VAL A 29 -5.75 -5.13 -5.19
CA VAL A 29 -6.33 -6.22 -4.41
C VAL A 29 -5.75 -7.56 -4.82
N VAL A 30 -5.32 -8.36 -3.84
CA VAL A 30 -4.89 -9.75 -4.03
C VAL A 30 -5.59 -10.68 -3.05
N ARG A 31 -5.71 -11.95 -3.44
CA ARG A 31 -6.15 -13.01 -2.53
C ARG A 31 -4.97 -13.44 -1.68
N ASN A 32 -5.16 -13.48 -0.37
CA ASN A 32 -4.19 -14.03 0.57
C ASN A 32 -4.32 -15.55 0.60
N HIS A 33 -3.24 -16.26 0.28
CA HIS A 33 -3.24 -17.72 0.23
C HIS A 33 -3.29 -18.36 1.62
N GLN A 34 -2.76 -17.69 2.66
CA GLN A 34 -2.69 -18.26 4.01
C GLN A 34 -4.02 -18.21 4.76
N GLY A 35 -4.75 -17.09 4.64
CA GLY A 35 -6.02 -16.88 5.36
C GLY A 35 -7.26 -17.09 4.50
N GLY A 36 -7.11 -17.17 3.18
CA GLY A 36 -8.23 -17.19 2.23
C GLY A 36 -8.99 -15.87 2.10
N ASN A 37 -8.64 -14.86 2.90
CA ASN A 37 -9.12 -13.49 2.84
C ASN A 37 -8.47 -12.71 1.67
N TYR A 38 -8.80 -11.44 1.54
CA TYR A 38 -8.29 -10.53 0.52
C TYR A 38 -7.54 -9.38 1.17
N LEU A 39 -6.46 -8.94 0.53
CA LEU A 39 -5.66 -7.78 0.93
C LEU A 39 -5.79 -6.68 -0.11
N MET A 40 -5.85 -5.44 0.34
CA MET A 40 -5.87 -4.24 -0.49
C MET A 40 -4.74 -3.33 -0.05
N ALA A 41 -3.71 -3.18 -0.90
CA ALA A 41 -2.81 -2.05 -0.78
C ALA A 41 -3.47 -0.81 -1.41
N TYR A 42 -3.38 0.33 -0.76
CA TYR A 42 -3.99 1.57 -1.24
C TYR A 42 -3.08 2.76 -0.96
N GLU A 43 -3.13 3.76 -1.83
CA GLU A 43 -2.43 5.01 -1.64
C GLU A 43 -3.24 5.94 -0.74
N CYS A 44 -2.57 6.57 0.22
CA CYS A 44 -3.12 7.59 1.10
C CYS A 44 -2.57 8.97 0.71
N VAL A 45 -3.39 10.01 0.81
CA VAL A 45 -2.98 11.39 0.50
C VAL A 45 -3.14 12.26 1.76
N ALA A 46 -2.02 12.75 2.28
CA ALA A 46 -1.98 13.64 3.44
C ALA A 46 -2.44 15.07 3.10
N GLY A 47 -2.70 15.89 4.11
CA GLY A 47 -3.13 17.29 3.96
C GLY A 47 -2.16 18.17 3.15
N ASP A 48 -0.86 17.86 3.19
CA ASP A 48 0.18 18.53 2.41
C ASP A 48 0.39 17.94 1.00
N GLY A 49 -0.39 16.93 0.64
CA GLY A 49 -0.32 16.23 -0.64
C GLY A 49 0.77 15.15 -0.73
N ARG A 50 1.54 14.89 0.35
CA ARG A 50 2.43 13.74 0.40
C ARG A 50 1.63 12.44 0.35
N THR A 51 2.18 11.45 -0.33
CA THR A 51 1.53 10.15 -0.53
C THR A 51 2.27 9.04 0.20
N SER A 52 1.50 8.11 0.75
CA SER A 52 2.00 6.91 1.43
C SER A 52 1.15 5.70 1.04
N ILE A 53 1.51 4.48 1.47
CA ILE A 53 0.74 3.27 1.16
C ILE A 53 0.22 2.64 2.45
N GLY A 54 -1.09 2.43 2.53
CA GLY A 54 -1.78 1.67 3.56
C GLY A 54 -2.17 0.26 3.10
N LEU A 55 -2.64 -0.55 4.05
CA LEU A 55 -3.09 -1.93 3.82
C LEU A 55 -4.41 -2.19 4.55
N ALA A 56 -5.36 -2.82 3.85
CA ALA A 56 -6.62 -3.27 4.42
C ALA A 56 -6.88 -4.73 4.06
N GLU A 57 -7.71 -5.40 4.84
CA GLU A 57 -8.15 -6.77 4.58
C GLU A 57 -9.67 -6.89 4.54
N SER A 58 -10.17 -7.87 3.80
CA SER A 58 -11.57 -8.24 3.77
C SER A 58 -11.71 -9.77 3.71
N PRO A 59 -12.64 -10.39 4.45
CA PRO A 59 -12.88 -11.82 4.37
C PRO A 59 -13.30 -12.29 2.97
N ASP A 60 -14.06 -11.47 2.24
CA ASP A 60 -14.69 -11.84 0.97
C ASP A 60 -14.22 -11.02 -0.25
N GLY A 61 -13.46 -9.95 -0.01
CA GLY A 61 -12.96 -9.06 -1.06
C GLY A 61 -14.04 -8.15 -1.67
N LEU A 62 -15.28 -8.22 -1.18
CA LEU A 62 -16.43 -7.47 -1.68
C LEU A 62 -16.76 -6.29 -0.78
N LYS A 63 -16.78 -6.52 0.54
CA LYS A 63 -17.20 -5.55 1.57
C LYS A 63 -16.41 -5.76 2.87
N ASN A 64 -16.76 -5.03 3.92
CA ASN A 64 -16.17 -5.19 5.26
C ASN A 64 -14.64 -5.09 5.24
N TRP A 65 -14.11 -4.13 4.47
CA TRP A 65 -12.69 -3.87 4.44
C TRP A 65 -12.26 -3.18 5.74
N THR A 66 -11.26 -3.72 6.41
CA THR A 66 -10.71 -3.19 7.65
C THR A 66 -9.24 -2.86 7.46
N LYS A 67 -8.82 -1.64 7.83
CA LYS A 67 -7.41 -1.24 7.79
C LYS A 67 -6.61 -2.13 8.74
N ILE A 68 -5.50 -2.70 8.27
CA ILE A 68 -4.69 -3.63 9.08
C ILE A 68 -4.04 -2.89 10.25
N GLN A 69 -3.65 -1.63 10.05
CA GLN A 69 -3.06 -0.81 11.10
C GLN A 69 -3.37 0.66 10.90
N GLU A 70 -3.08 1.44 11.94
CA GLU A 70 -3.34 2.86 11.89
C GLU A 70 -2.36 3.62 11.02
N GLU A 71 -1.08 3.25 10.99
CA GLU A 71 -0.03 3.91 10.20
C GLU A 71 0.11 3.32 8.77
N PRO A 72 0.64 4.08 7.80
CA PRO A 72 1.00 3.53 6.50
C PRO A 72 1.99 2.36 6.64
N ILE A 73 1.83 1.34 5.81
CA ILE A 73 2.79 0.22 5.73
C ILE A 73 4.07 0.62 5.00
N LEU A 74 4.02 1.70 4.22
CA LEU A 74 5.18 2.28 3.55
C LEU A 74 5.06 3.81 3.50
N MET A 75 6.10 4.48 4.03
CA MET A 75 6.29 5.92 3.96
C MET A 75 7.35 6.29 2.91
N PRO A 76 7.31 7.51 2.35
CA PRO A 76 8.43 8.11 1.63
C PRO A 76 9.70 8.16 2.50
N LEU A 77 10.87 8.28 1.89
CA LEU A 77 12.10 8.57 2.66
C LEU A 77 12.03 9.97 3.28
N GLU A 78 12.54 10.11 4.50
CA GLU A 78 12.55 11.39 5.23
C GLU A 78 13.60 12.38 4.67
N ASP A 79 14.71 11.87 4.12
CA ASP A 79 15.81 12.66 3.55
C ASP A 79 15.57 13.01 2.06
N ASP A 80 16.54 13.63 1.39
CA ASP A 80 16.58 13.84 -0.08
C ASP A 80 16.74 12.54 -0.90
N GLY A 81 16.20 11.43 -0.39
CA GLY A 81 16.05 10.18 -1.10
C GLY A 81 15.25 10.36 -2.39
N TRP A 82 15.47 9.47 -3.35
CA TRP A 82 14.89 9.57 -4.69
C TRP A 82 13.35 9.48 -4.71
N ASP A 83 12.71 9.04 -3.63
CA ASP A 83 11.25 8.96 -3.47
C ASP A 83 10.70 9.79 -2.29
N SER A 84 11.45 10.78 -1.82
CA SER A 84 11.15 11.57 -0.62
C SER A 84 9.86 12.39 -0.68
N ARG A 85 9.36 12.69 -1.88
CA ARG A 85 8.12 13.45 -2.06
C ARG A 85 6.88 12.60 -1.85
N GLY A 86 6.96 11.29 -2.12
CA GLY A 86 5.79 10.43 -2.09
C GLY A 86 6.05 9.03 -2.63
N VAL A 87 5.30 8.08 -2.10
CA VAL A 87 5.17 6.72 -2.66
C VAL A 87 3.71 6.47 -3.01
N GLY A 88 3.45 5.65 -4.03
CA GLY A 88 2.09 5.40 -4.50
C GLY A 88 2.00 4.32 -5.58
N SER A 89 0.84 4.25 -6.24
CA SER A 89 0.56 3.24 -7.27
C SER A 89 0.94 1.81 -6.86
N PRO A 90 0.44 1.31 -5.72
CA PRO A 90 0.85 0.01 -5.19
C PRO A 90 0.48 -1.14 -6.14
N CYS A 91 1.38 -2.11 -6.25
CA CYS A 91 1.13 -3.41 -6.84
C CYS A 91 1.58 -4.48 -5.83
N LEU A 92 0.61 -5.05 -5.13
CA LEU A 92 0.82 -6.11 -4.17
C LEU A 92 0.81 -7.45 -4.89
N VAL A 93 1.78 -8.31 -4.59
CA VAL A 93 1.93 -9.63 -5.21
C VAL A 93 2.21 -10.65 -4.12
N GLN A 94 1.34 -11.67 -4.06
CA GLN A 94 1.55 -12.85 -3.24
C GLN A 94 2.53 -13.78 -3.96
N MET A 95 3.69 -14.04 -3.37
CA MET A 95 4.69 -14.93 -3.96
C MET A 95 4.36 -16.38 -3.65
N ASN A 96 4.40 -17.23 -4.67
CA ASN A 96 4.25 -18.69 -4.54
C ASN A 96 5.59 -19.33 -4.11
N ASN A 97 6.10 -18.95 -2.94
CA ASN A 97 7.32 -19.51 -2.36
C ASN A 97 7.03 -20.12 -0.98
N LYS A 98 8.01 -20.81 -0.38
CA LYS A 98 7.83 -21.51 0.91
C LYS A 98 7.44 -20.60 2.08
N SER A 99 7.68 -19.29 1.95
CA SER A 99 7.42 -18.30 3.00
C SER A 99 6.16 -17.47 2.74
N ASP A 100 5.43 -17.70 1.64
CA ASP A 100 4.30 -16.89 1.18
C ASP A 100 4.57 -15.38 1.31
N GLU A 101 5.76 -14.94 0.87
CA GLU A 101 6.19 -13.55 0.97
C GLU A 101 5.27 -12.64 0.14
N LEU A 102 4.92 -11.47 0.68
CA LEU A 102 4.30 -10.40 -0.10
C LEU A 102 5.36 -9.46 -0.65
N ARG A 103 5.26 -9.17 -1.94
CA ARG A 103 6.02 -8.11 -2.61
C ARG A 103 5.11 -6.95 -2.92
N LEU A 104 5.49 -5.77 -2.48
CA LEU A 104 4.85 -4.51 -2.84
C LEU A 104 5.77 -3.78 -3.81
N TYR A 105 5.40 -3.76 -5.09
CA TYR A 105 6.01 -2.85 -6.06
C TYR A 105 5.29 -1.51 -5.99
N PHE A 106 6.03 -0.41 -5.98
CA PHE A 106 5.46 0.93 -5.83
C PHE A 106 6.21 1.95 -6.66
N VAL A 107 5.53 3.04 -7.00
CA VAL A 107 6.15 4.21 -7.61
C VAL A 107 6.63 5.13 -6.51
N GLY A 108 7.92 5.50 -6.57
CA GLY A 108 8.48 6.57 -5.77
C GLY A 108 8.57 7.88 -6.56
N ILE A 109 8.45 9.01 -5.88
CA ILE A 109 8.50 10.37 -6.45
C ILE A 109 9.54 11.18 -5.71
N GLY A 110 10.56 11.67 -6.41
CA GLY A 110 11.60 12.50 -5.83
C GLY A 110 11.17 13.96 -5.66
N ASN A 111 11.98 14.72 -4.90
CA ASN A 111 11.81 16.17 -4.79
C ASN A 111 11.89 16.88 -6.15
N ASP A 112 12.72 16.38 -7.07
CA ASP A 112 12.83 16.86 -8.46
C ASP A 112 11.67 16.39 -9.38
N ARG A 113 10.66 15.72 -8.80
CA ARG A 113 9.49 15.13 -9.47
C ARG A 113 9.81 13.99 -10.44
N LYS A 114 11.05 13.51 -10.50
CA LYS A 114 11.34 12.26 -11.22
C LYS A 114 10.71 11.10 -10.48
N THR A 115 10.33 10.09 -11.23
CA THR A 115 9.69 8.89 -10.71
C THR A 115 10.52 7.65 -11.02
N GLY A 116 10.32 6.62 -10.20
CA GLY A 116 10.93 5.31 -10.37
C GLY A 116 10.05 4.24 -9.73
N ILE A 117 10.33 2.98 -10.03
CA ILE A 117 9.66 1.83 -9.41
C ILE A 117 10.65 1.16 -8.48
N ASP A 118 10.20 0.88 -7.27
CA ASP A 118 10.95 0.12 -6.27
C ASP A 118 10.05 -0.95 -5.64
N MET A 119 10.63 -1.76 -4.77
CA MET A 119 9.99 -2.92 -4.17
C MET A 119 10.23 -2.95 -2.66
N ALA A 120 9.19 -3.33 -1.92
CA ALA A 120 9.29 -3.70 -0.51
C ALA A 120 8.76 -5.11 -0.29
N VAL A 121 9.29 -5.81 0.70
CA VAL A 121 8.94 -7.19 1.06
C VAL A 121 8.36 -7.26 2.46
N SER A 122 7.38 -8.13 2.69
CA SER A 122 6.88 -8.40 4.04
C SER A 122 7.93 -9.13 4.89
N GLU A 123 7.96 -8.85 6.19
CA GLU A 123 8.76 -9.64 7.14
C GLU A 123 8.06 -10.97 7.44
N GLY A 124 8.23 -11.97 6.57
CA GLY A 124 7.49 -13.23 6.66
C GLY A 124 5.98 -13.00 6.50
N ASN A 125 5.19 -13.55 7.41
CA ASN A 125 3.72 -13.39 7.44
C ASN A 125 3.26 -12.08 8.11
N ASN A 126 4.19 -11.19 8.50
CA ASN A 126 3.83 -9.94 9.16
C ASN A 126 3.31 -8.90 8.15
N LEU A 127 2.00 -8.70 8.12
CA LEU A 127 1.33 -7.73 7.25
C LEU A 127 1.50 -6.26 7.69
N ARG A 128 2.06 -6.01 8.88
CA ARG A 128 2.18 -4.67 9.46
C ARG A 128 3.42 -3.91 9.00
N LYS A 129 4.41 -4.62 8.47
CA LYS A 129 5.72 -4.03 8.16
C LYS A 129 6.27 -4.56 6.85
N PHE A 130 6.55 -3.64 5.94
CA PHE A 130 7.23 -3.91 4.68
C PHE A 130 8.62 -3.27 4.75
N ARG A 131 9.64 -4.06 4.46
CA ARG A 131 11.02 -3.59 4.37
C ARG A 131 11.34 -3.33 2.91
N ARG A 132 11.82 -2.13 2.59
CA ARG A 132 12.32 -1.82 1.24
C ARG A 132 13.44 -2.79 0.87
N TRP A 133 13.45 -3.22 -0.38
CA TRP A 133 14.43 -4.17 -0.85
C TRP A 133 15.75 -3.45 -1.15
N GLU A 134 16.70 -3.54 -0.22
CA GLU A 134 18.07 -3.09 -0.47
C GLU A 134 18.72 -4.03 -1.50
N ARG A 135 19.24 -3.46 -2.59
CA ARG A 135 19.68 -4.16 -3.81
C ARG A 135 20.56 -5.39 -3.54
N PHE A 136 20.53 -6.31 -4.51
CA PHE A 136 21.60 -7.28 -4.76
C PHE A 136 22.95 -6.57 -4.70
N GLN A 137 23.78 -6.88 -3.70
CA GLN A 137 25.21 -6.63 -3.84
C GLN A 137 25.66 -7.45 -5.05
N ALA A 138 26.11 -6.75 -6.09
CA ALA A 138 26.81 -7.38 -7.20
C ALA A 138 28.18 -7.89 -6.72
#